data_AF-W6A5X0-F1
#
_entry.id   AF-W6A5X0-F1
#
_cell.length_a   1.000
_cell.length_b   1.000
_cell.length_c   1.000
_cell.angle_alpha   90.00
_cell.angle_beta   90.00
_cell.angle_gamma   90.00
#
_symmetry.space_group_name_H-M   'P 1'
#
loop_
_entity.id
_entity.type
_entity.pdbx_description
1 polymer ?
#
loop_
_entity_poly.entity_id
_entity_poly.type
_entity_poly.pdbx_seq_one_letter_code
_entity_poly.pdbx_strand_id
1 'polypeptide(L)'
;MKSWFKEQTGYIKKDWRVLLVKASLLIAGMFIMALGIRLYIPTGIGKSQVDFTIFTLIGLKLGNGDVTSAAAYDSYSGMLLYFYLVIALISASMSLVNSIKKYREAKDKGIWVNFSFKIMADIFVSLMLPLIVLMFQKIINEDSIVNLIKSDSTSTDVNPGKASWFFALAFLIYALGIALWVKSGWILGPYNSICQEFITLTKIQYGTGRIIMDLLMAAPGLILFWIIPSGDVSTMDFLFTNFSIATMVFLFCTGPLVAQIIKILNKAVDYEKLKVISTN
;
A
#
# COMPACT_ATOMS: atom_id res chain seq x y z
N MET A 1 -5.78 -32.77 5.72
CA MET A 1 -5.51 -31.77 6.76
C MET A 1 -4.31 -32.15 7.62
N LYS A 2 -4.29 -33.29 8.34
CA LYS A 2 -3.10 -33.72 9.11
C LYS A 2 -1.81 -33.84 8.25
N SER A 3 -1.92 -34.33 7.02
CA SER A 3 -0.81 -34.39 6.04
C SER A 3 -0.27 -33.00 5.70
N TRP A 4 -1.17 -32.06 5.37
CA TRP A 4 -0.83 -30.67 5.07
C TRP A 4 -0.07 -30.00 6.22
N PHE A 5 -0.53 -30.16 7.47
CA PHE A 5 0.19 -29.62 8.64
C PHE A 5 1.58 -30.25 8.83
N LYS A 6 1.72 -31.56 8.57
CA LYS A 6 3.01 -32.25 8.62
C LYS A 6 3.98 -31.74 7.53
N GLU A 7 3.46 -31.45 6.33
CA GLU A 7 4.25 -30.85 5.24
C GLU A 7 4.69 -29.43 5.58
N GLN A 8 3.79 -28.59 6.11
CA GLN A 8 4.13 -27.21 6.51
C GLN A 8 5.15 -27.16 7.65
N THR A 9 4.99 -28.01 8.67
CA THR A 9 5.95 -28.08 9.78
C THR A 9 7.32 -28.59 9.33
N GLY A 10 7.36 -29.54 8.38
CA GLY A 10 8.59 -29.98 7.74
C GLY A 10 9.27 -28.84 6.95
N TYR A 11 8.48 -28.09 6.17
CA TYR A 11 8.95 -26.91 5.44
C TYR A 11 9.55 -25.85 6.37
N ILE A 12 8.86 -25.53 7.47
CA ILE A 12 9.33 -24.54 8.45
C ILE A 12 10.69 -24.91 9.03
N LYS A 13 10.87 -26.17 9.42
CA LYS A 13 12.15 -26.64 9.99
C LYS A 13 13.28 -26.59 8.97
N LYS A 14 13.02 -26.96 7.72
CA LYS A 14 14.04 -27.03 6.66
C LYS A 14 14.45 -25.64 6.15
N ASP A 15 13.49 -24.74 6.00
CA ASP A 15 13.69 -23.46 5.30
C ASP A 15 13.65 -22.25 6.26
N TRP A 16 13.84 -22.45 7.57
CA TRP A 16 13.68 -21.40 8.59
C TRP A 16 14.44 -20.10 8.31
N ARG A 17 15.63 -20.16 7.70
CA ARG A 17 16.41 -18.97 7.30
C ARG A 17 15.72 -18.16 6.22
N VAL A 18 15.15 -18.84 5.23
CA VAL A 18 14.33 -18.19 4.19
C VAL A 18 13.12 -17.54 4.84
N LEU A 19 12.46 -18.24 5.77
CA LEU A 19 11.33 -17.68 6.50
C LEU A 19 11.70 -16.45 7.33
N LEU A 20 12.85 -16.48 8.00
CA LEU A 20 13.38 -15.34 8.75
C LEU A 20 13.59 -14.13 7.83
N VAL A 21 14.28 -14.32 6.70
CA VAL A 21 14.52 -13.24 5.74
C VAL A 21 13.21 -12.70 5.17
N LYS A 22 12.25 -13.57 4.84
CA LYS A 22 10.91 -13.14 4.39
C LYS A 22 10.19 -12.34 5.46
N ALA A 23 10.21 -12.78 6.72
CA ALA A 23 9.61 -12.06 7.83
C ALA A 23 10.26 -10.68 8.04
N SER A 24 11.59 -10.59 7.99
CA SER A 24 12.33 -9.32 8.09
C SER A 24 11.97 -8.37 6.95
N LEU A 25 11.92 -8.86 5.71
CA LEU A 25 11.52 -8.06 4.55
C LEU A 25 10.06 -7.59 4.62
N LEU A 26 9.17 -8.44 5.14
CA LEU A 26 7.76 -8.10 5.35
C LEU A 26 7.62 -6.95 6.36
N ILE A 27 8.21 -7.11 7.56
CA ILE A 27 8.12 -6.11 8.63
C ILE A 27 8.79 -4.81 8.20
N ALA A 28 10.03 -4.89 7.68
CA ALA A 28 10.74 -3.71 7.20
C ALA A 28 9.97 -3.02 6.06
N GLY A 29 9.41 -3.78 5.12
CA GLY A 29 8.63 -3.24 4.01
C GLY A 29 7.41 -2.46 4.48
N MET A 30 6.63 -3.01 5.40
CA MET A 30 5.46 -2.31 5.97
C MET A 30 5.83 -1.02 6.70
N PHE A 31 6.90 -1.04 7.51
CA PHE A 31 7.36 0.14 8.26
C PHE A 31 7.95 1.21 7.35
N ILE A 32 8.80 0.84 6.39
CA ILE A 32 9.42 1.78 5.44
C ILE A 32 8.35 2.40 4.53
N MET A 33 7.35 1.62 4.10
CA MET A 33 6.23 2.15 3.34
C MET A 33 5.42 3.17 4.16
N ALA A 34 5.08 2.84 5.41
CA ALA A 34 4.35 3.74 6.30
C ALA A 34 5.14 5.03 6.62
N LEU A 35 6.46 4.92 6.78
CA LEU A 35 7.36 6.06 6.88
C LEU A 35 7.28 6.94 5.62
N GLY A 36 7.35 6.34 4.43
CA GLY A 36 7.19 7.07 3.17
C GLY A 36 5.87 7.86 3.12
N ILE A 37 4.76 7.24 3.52
CA ILE A 37 3.44 7.91 3.64
C ILE A 37 3.52 9.12 4.56
N ARG A 38 4.08 8.95 5.75
CA ARG A 38 4.19 10.05 6.73
C ARG A 38 5.02 11.22 6.21
N LEU A 39 6.05 10.94 5.41
CA LEU A 39 6.97 11.94 4.87
C LEU A 39 6.37 12.72 3.69
N TYR A 40 5.63 12.08 2.79
CA TYR A 40 5.12 12.80 1.62
C TYR A 40 3.83 13.59 1.89
N ILE A 41 2.93 13.14 2.78
CA ILE A 41 1.64 13.81 3.00
C ILE A 41 1.81 15.32 3.32
N PRO A 42 2.70 15.73 4.25
CA PRO A 42 2.90 17.14 4.59
C PRO A 42 3.50 18.01 3.49
N THR A 43 4.02 17.40 2.42
CA THR A 43 4.60 18.19 1.31
C THR A 43 3.53 18.98 0.56
N GLY A 44 2.26 18.57 0.65
CA GLY A 44 1.14 19.23 -0.04
C GLY A 44 1.18 19.13 -1.56
N ILE A 45 2.20 18.48 -2.15
CA ILE A 45 2.39 18.43 -3.60
C ILE A 45 1.45 17.43 -4.25
N GLY A 46 1.01 16.41 -3.52
CA GLY A 46 0.04 15.44 -3.96
C GLY A 46 0.04 14.21 -3.08
N LYS A 47 -0.95 13.35 -3.30
CA LYS A 47 -1.23 12.22 -2.43
C LYS A 47 -1.30 10.93 -3.25
N SER A 48 -1.07 9.78 -2.62
CA SER A 48 -1.28 8.50 -3.32
C SER A 48 -2.74 8.39 -3.78
N GLN A 49 -3.00 7.55 -4.78
CA GLN A 49 -4.34 7.20 -5.24
C GLN A 49 -5.26 6.70 -4.11
N VAL A 50 -4.70 5.97 -3.14
CA VAL A 50 -5.43 5.50 -1.96
C VAL A 50 -5.75 6.68 -1.06
N ASP A 51 -4.75 7.52 -0.79
CA ASP A 51 -4.90 8.71 0.05
C ASP A 51 -5.91 9.69 -0.56
N PHE A 52 -5.86 9.94 -1.87
CA PHE A 52 -6.81 10.80 -2.57
C PHE A 52 -8.26 10.34 -2.34
N THR A 53 -8.53 9.05 -2.53
CA THR A 53 -9.86 8.49 -2.27
C THR A 53 -10.23 8.61 -0.79
N ILE A 54 -9.29 8.39 0.13
CA ILE A 54 -9.52 8.54 1.57
C ILE A 54 -9.85 9.99 1.93
N PHE A 55 -9.09 10.95 1.44
CA PHE A 55 -9.33 12.37 1.71
C PHE A 55 -10.65 12.83 1.09
N THR A 56 -11.04 12.29 -0.07
CA THR A 56 -12.38 12.51 -0.64
C THR A 56 -13.47 12.02 0.32
N LEU A 57 -13.33 10.81 0.85
CA LEU A 57 -14.29 10.24 1.81
C LEU A 57 -14.31 11.04 3.12
N ILE A 58 -13.16 11.56 3.57
CA ILE A 58 -13.08 12.42 4.76
C ILE A 58 -13.79 13.75 4.50
N GLY A 59 -13.58 14.37 3.34
CA GLY A 59 -14.28 15.60 2.96
C GLY A 59 -15.80 15.42 2.93
N LEU A 60 -16.28 14.28 2.42
CA LEU A 60 -17.70 13.92 2.50
C LEU A 60 -18.20 13.76 3.95
N LYS A 61 -17.41 13.12 4.82
CA LYS A 61 -17.76 12.92 6.23
C LYS A 61 -17.81 14.24 7.01
N LEU A 62 -16.86 15.13 6.77
CA LEU A 62 -16.74 16.42 7.45
C LEU A 62 -17.66 17.48 6.85
N GLY A 63 -18.18 17.25 5.64
CA GLY A 63 -19.03 18.19 4.93
C GLY A 63 -18.27 19.43 4.43
N ASN A 64 -16.94 19.34 4.28
CA ASN A 64 -16.11 20.42 3.79
C ASN A 64 -14.93 19.89 2.94
N GLY A 65 -14.44 20.74 2.04
CA GLY A 65 -13.23 20.47 1.24
C GLY A 65 -11.92 20.71 2.01
N ASP A 66 -11.95 21.22 3.23
CA ASP A 66 -10.72 21.48 4.00
C ASP A 66 -10.21 20.21 4.72
N VAL A 67 -9.53 19.38 3.94
CA VAL A 67 -8.87 18.16 4.40
C VAL A 67 -7.43 18.37 4.90
N THR A 68 -7.04 19.63 5.11
CA THR A 68 -5.75 19.98 5.75
C THR A 68 -5.88 20.22 7.25
N SER A 69 -7.12 20.29 7.76
CA SER A 69 -7.42 20.45 9.17
C SER A 69 -6.99 19.25 10.04
N ALA A 70 -6.68 19.50 11.31
CA ALA A 70 -6.38 18.46 12.30
C ALA A 70 -7.48 17.38 12.37
N ALA A 71 -8.75 17.76 12.18
CA ALA A 71 -9.88 16.85 12.15
C ALA A 71 -9.82 15.83 10.99
N ALA A 72 -9.25 16.22 9.85
CA ALA A 72 -9.02 15.32 8.72
C ALA A 72 -7.94 14.29 9.04
N TYR A 73 -6.86 14.71 9.69
CA TYR A 73 -5.78 13.82 10.15
C TYR A 73 -6.25 12.82 11.21
N ASP A 74 -7.07 13.26 12.17
CA ASP A 74 -7.65 12.38 13.19
C ASP A 74 -8.59 11.32 12.59
N SER A 75 -9.28 11.65 11.50
CA SER A 75 -10.15 10.72 10.78
C SER A 75 -9.40 9.80 9.81
N TYR A 76 -8.14 10.09 9.49
CA TYR A 76 -7.38 9.41 8.43
C TYR A 76 -7.19 7.92 8.68
N SER A 77 -6.66 7.55 9.85
CA SER A 77 -6.36 6.14 10.17
C SER A 77 -7.64 5.28 10.17
N GLY A 78 -8.75 5.81 10.69
CA GLY A 78 -10.04 5.13 10.67
C GLY A 78 -10.61 4.96 9.26
N MET A 79 -10.52 6.00 8.42
CA MET A 79 -10.97 5.90 7.02
C MET A 79 -10.11 4.96 6.19
N LEU A 80 -8.79 4.95 6.44
CA LEU A 80 -7.85 4.00 5.84
C LEU A 80 -8.20 2.55 6.21
N LEU A 81 -8.60 2.29 7.45
CA LEU A 81 -9.09 0.98 7.88
C LEU A 81 -10.33 0.55 7.08
N TYR A 82 -11.36 1.39 7.01
CA TYR A 82 -12.59 1.07 6.27
C TYR A 82 -12.30 0.80 4.80
N PHE A 83 -11.47 1.64 4.18
CA PHE A 83 -11.05 1.48 2.80
C PHE A 83 -10.34 0.13 2.58
N TYR A 84 -9.39 -0.24 3.46
CA TYR A 84 -8.70 -1.53 3.34
C TYR A 84 -9.61 -2.73 3.60
N LEU A 85 -10.61 -2.63 4.49
CA LEU A 85 -11.60 -3.69 4.67
C LEU A 85 -12.46 -3.89 3.42
N VAL A 86 -12.86 -2.81 2.74
CA VAL A 86 -13.57 -2.91 1.45
C VAL A 86 -12.68 -3.57 0.40
N ILE A 87 -11.41 -3.18 0.28
CA ILE A 87 -10.48 -3.84 -0.65
C ILE A 87 -10.28 -5.31 -0.27
N ALA A 88 -10.21 -5.65 1.02
CA ALA A 88 -10.07 -7.03 1.49
C ALA A 88 -11.27 -7.88 1.04
N LEU A 89 -12.49 -7.34 1.08
CA LEU A 89 -13.70 -8.02 0.58
C LEU A 89 -13.65 -8.25 -0.93
N ILE A 90 -13.20 -7.26 -1.70
CA ILE A 90 -13.04 -7.41 -3.16
C ILE A 90 -11.94 -8.44 -3.48
N SER A 91 -10.79 -8.35 -2.78
CA SER A 91 -9.68 -9.32 -2.85
C SER A 91 -10.17 -10.74 -2.56
N ALA A 92 -10.94 -10.92 -1.48
CA ALA A 92 -11.52 -12.21 -1.11
C ALA A 92 -12.46 -12.75 -2.21
N SER A 93 -13.27 -11.89 -2.81
CA SER A 93 -14.18 -12.26 -3.90
C SER A 93 -13.42 -12.72 -5.15
N MET A 94 -12.37 -12.01 -5.55
CA MET A 94 -11.53 -12.40 -6.70
C MET A 94 -10.74 -13.70 -6.40
N SER A 95 -10.19 -13.80 -5.20
CA SER A 95 -9.49 -14.99 -4.70
C SER A 95 -10.41 -16.21 -4.64
N LEU A 96 -11.69 -16.02 -4.33
CA LEU A 96 -12.70 -17.08 -4.35
C LEU A 96 -12.91 -17.61 -5.76
N VAL A 97 -13.08 -16.71 -6.75
CA VAL A 97 -13.22 -17.10 -8.16
C VAL A 97 -12.01 -17.90 -8.64
N ASN A 98 -10.79 -17.44 -8.33
CA ASN A 98 -9.57 -18.13 -8.70
C ASN A 98 -9.41 -19.48 -7.99
N SER A 99 -9.74 -19.56 -6.70
CA SER A 99 -9.71 -20.79 -5.93
C SER A 99 -10.71 -21.82 -6.47
N ILE A 100 -11.91 -21.40 -6.87
CA ILE A 100 -12.90 -22.29 -7.51
C ILE A 100 -12.37 -22.85 -8.82
N LYS A 101 -11.76 -22.01 -9.67
CA LYS A 101 -11.17 -22.46 -10.95
C LYS A 101 -10.06 -23.49 -10.71
N LYS A 102 -9.09 -23.18 -9.84
CA LYS A 102 -7.99 -24.10 -9.48
C LYS A 102 -8.49 -25.40 -8.87
N TYR A 103 -9.52 -25.33 -8.01
CA TYR A 103 -10.08 -26.52 -7.37
C TYR A 103 -10.80 -27.41 -8.38
N ARG A 104 -11.48 -26.84 -9.39
CA ARG A 104 -12.13 -27.63 -10.45
C ARG A 104 -11.11 -28.46 -11.23
N GLU A 105 -9.93 -27.91 -11.47
CA GLU A 105 -8.84 -28.57 -12.22
C GLU A 105 -8.06 -29.58 -11.36
N ALA A 106 -7.57 -29.17 -10.19
CA ALA A 106 -6.66 -29.98 -9.38
C ALA A 106 -7.37 -30.89 -8.35
N LYS A 107 -8.62 -30.58 -7.98
CA LYS A 107 -9.40 -31.26 -6.91
C LYS A 107 -8.71 -31.31 -5.53
N ASP A 108 -7.68 -30.50 -5.31
CA ASP A 108 -6.93 -30.44 -4.06
C ASP A 108 -7.62 -29.58 -2.99
N LYS A 109 -7.91 -30.17 -1.82
CA LYS A 109 -8.49 -29.48 -0.66
C LYS A 109 -7.54 -28.44 -0.04
N GLY A 110 -6.23 -28.53 -0.28
CA GLY A 110 -5.25 -27.54 0.17
C GLY A 110 -5.48 -26.14 -0.39
N ILE A 111 -6.15 -26.03 -1.56
CA ILE A 111 -6.52 -24.75 -2.17
C ILE A 111 -7.41 -23.92 -1.23
N TRP A 112 -8.39 -24.56 -0.59
CA TRP A 112 -9.31 -23.89 0.35
C TRP A 112 -8.61 -23.44 1.62
N VAL A 113 -7.61 -24.20 2.08
CA VAL A 113 -6.78 -23.81 3.22
C VAL A 113 -5.98 -22.55 2.89
N ASN A 114 -5.31 -22.53 1.74
CA ASN A 114 -4.54 -21.36 1.27
C ASN A 114 -5.44 -20.14 1.06
N PHE A 115 -6.64 -20.34 0.53
CA PHE A 115 -7.65 -19.30 0.38
C PHE A 115 -8.00 -18.66 1.74
N SER A 116 -8.32 -19.48 2.75
CA SER A 116 -8.64 -18.99 4.10
C SER A 116 -7.47 -18.25 4.73
N PHE A 117 -6.24 -18.78 4.61
CA PHE A 117 -5.04 -18.09 5.12
C PHE A 117 -4.83 -16.74 4.44
N LYS A 118 -5.07 -16.65 3.13
CA LYS A 118 -4.96 -15.39 2.39
C LYS A 118 -5.96 -14.35 2.90
N ILE A 119 -7.22 -14.72 3.13
CA ILE A 119 -8.22 -13.80 3.69
C ILE A 119 -7.82 -13.33 5.10
N MET A 120 -7.42 -14.26 5.97
CA MET A 120 -6.97 -13.90 7.32
C MET A 120 -5.77 -12.95 7.29
N ALA A 121 -4.82 -13.18 6.38
CA ALA A 121 -3.68 -12.31 6.18
C ALA A 121 -4.08 -10.90 5.70
N ASP A 122 -5.01 -10.81 4.73
CA ASP A 122 -5.52 -9.52 4.24
C ASP A 122 -6.25 -8.75 5.34
N ILE A 123 -7.08 -9.41 6.16
CA ILE A 123 -7.75 -8.79 7.31
C ILE A 123 -6.72 -8.33 8.34
N PHE A 124 -5.76 -9.17 8.68
CA PHE A 124 -4.70 -8.83 9.64
C PHE A 124 -3.93 -7.58 9.20
N VAL A 125 -3.53 -7.51 7.92
CA VAL A 125 -2.85 -6.33 7.37
C VAL A 125 -3.76 -5.11 7.37
N SER A 126 -5.04 -5.26 7.04
CA SER A 126 -6.02 -4.16 7.05
C SER A 126 -6.13 -3.51 8.43
N LEU A 127 -5.96 -4.30 9.50
CA LEU A 127 -5.95 -3.84 10.88
C LEU A 127 -4.59 -3.27 11.30
N MET A 128 -3.49 -3.92 10.91
CA MET A 128 -2.13 -3.53 11.33
C MET A 128 -1.62 -2.28 10.64
N LEU A 129 -1.85 -2.14 9.34
CA LEU A 129 -1.24 -1.07 8.55
C LEU A 129 -1.69 0.34 9.03
N PRO A 130 -2.97 0.61 9.31
CA PRO A 130 -3.39 1.88 9.88
C PRO A 130 -2.74 2.21 11.23
N LEU A 131 -2.46 1.19 12.06
CA LEU A 131 -1.78 1.37 13.34
C LEU A 131 -0.31 1.74 13.17
N ILE A 132 0.39 1.13 12.20
CA ILE A 132 1.78 1.49 11.87
C ILE A 132 1.85 2.92 11.33
N VAL A 133 0.90 3.32 10.48
CA VAL A 133 0.82 4.70 9.99
C VAL A 133 0.56 5.67 11.16
N LEU A 134 -0.37 5.35 12.05
CA LEU A 134 -0.66 6.15 13.24
C LEU A 134 0.57 6.28 14.16
N MET A 135 1.35 5.22 14.31
CA MET A 135 2.60 5.25 15.07
C MET A 135 3.58 6.28 14.48
N PHE A 136 3.79 6.26 13.16
CA PHE A 136 4.67 7.26 12.51
C PHE A 136 4.09 8.68 12.56
N GLN A 137 2.77 8.84 12.50
CA GLN A 137 2.12 10.14 12.71
C GLN A 137 2.40 10.72 14.10
N LYS A 138 2.47 9.87 15.13
CA LYS A 138 2.80 10.29 16.50
C LYS A 138 4.30 10.54 16.73
N ILE A 139 5.17 9.82 16.03
CA ILE A 139 6.62 9.95 16.18
C ILE A 139 7.17 11.16 15.40
N ILE A 140 6.68 11.37 14.19
CA ILE A 140 7.18 12.42 13.29
C ILE A 140 6.14 13.55 13.29
N ASN A 141 6.51 14.71 13.83
CA ASN A 141 5.66 15.90 13.79
C ASN A 141 5.59 16.47 12.35
N GLU A 142 4.42 16.95 11.95
CA GLU A 142 4.16 17.55 10.65
C GLU A 142 4.94 18.85 10.50
N ASP A 143 4.92 19.69 11.54
CA ASP A 143 5.66 20.95 11.57
C ASP A 143 7.15 20.75 11.31
N SER A 144 7.71 19.65 11.81
CA SER A 144 9.12 19.32 11.57
C SER A 144 9.40 19.06 10.09
N ILE A 145 8.49 18.41 9.36
CA ILE A 145 8.64 18.19 7.93
C ILE A 145 8.41 19.51 7.16
N VAL A 146 7.36 20.25 7.51
CA VAL A 146 7.04 21.54 6.89
C VAL A 146 8.21 22.52 7.06
N ASN A 147 8.86 22.53 8.22
CA ASN A 147 10.03 23.36 8.49
C ASN A 147 11.25 23.03 7.61
N LEU A 148 11.41 21.78 7.16
CA LEU A 148 12.49 21.39 6.25
C LEU A 148 12.26 21.88 4.82
N ILE A 149 11.00 22.14 4.44
CA ILE A 149 10.61 22.51 3.07
C ILE A 149 10.26 24.00 2.92
N LYS A 150 10.33 24.79 3.99
CA LYS A 150 10.18 26.25 3.95
C LYS A 150 11.30 26.93 3.15
N SER A 151 11.00 28.08 2.55
CA SER A 151 12.00 28.90 1.84
C SER A 151 13.15 29.30 2.75
N ASP A 152 12.83 29.86 3.91
CA ASP A 152 13.75 30.28 4.97
C ASP A 152 13.21 29.89 6.35
N SER A 153 14.07 29.88 7.36
CA SER A 153 13.74 29.53 8.74
C SER A 153 12.71 30.48 9.40
N THR A 154 12.49 31.66 8.80
CA THR A 154 11.52 32.66 9.27
C THR A 154 10.27 32.79 8.39
N SER A 155 10.25 32.17 7.20
CA SER A 155 9.09 32.24 6.30
C SER A 155 8.00 31.24 6.71
N THR A 156 6.73 31.63 6.61
CA THR A 156 5.59 30.69 6.71
C THR A 156 5.41 29.86 5.45
N ASP A 157 5.97 30.32 4.33
CA ASP A 157 5.69 29.77 3.01
C ASP A 157 6.57 28.56 2.68
N VAL A 158 5.93 27.53 2.12
CA VAL A 158 6.61 26.32 1.63
C VAL A 158 7.27 26.63 0.30
N ASN A 159 8.55 26.30 0.15
CA ASN A 159 9.26 26.41 -1.12
C ASN A 159 8.85 25.25 -2.04
N PRO A 160 8.22 25.50 -3.20
CA PRO A 160 7.72 24.42 -4.07
C PRO A 160 8.81 23.49 -4.57
N GLY A 161 10.02 24.01 -4.81
CA GLY A 161 11.17 23.21 -5.27
C GLY A 161 11.67 22.27 -4.18
N LYS A 162 11.84 22.76 -2.95
CA LYS A 162 12.24 21.90 -1.80
C LYS A 162 11.18 20.85 -1.50
N ALA A 163 9.91 21.24 -1.49
CA ALA A 163 8.80 20.31 -1.31
C ALA A 163 8.81 19.21 -2.39
N SER A 164 9.09 19.56 -3.66
CA SER A 164 9.11 18.60 -4.77
C SER A 164 10.20 17.56 -4.65
N TRP A 165 11.40 17.98 -4.26
CA TRP A 165 12.52 17.07 -3.99
C TRP A 165 12.26 16.18 -2.77
N PHE A 166 11.69 16.76 -1.72
CA PHE A 166 11.33 15.99 -0.52
C PHE A 166 10.24 14.95 -0.83
N PHE A 167 9.23 15.33 -1.62
CA PHE A 167 8.22 14.43 -2.13
C PHE A 167 8.84 13.29 -2.93
N ALA A 168 9.74 13.59 -3.87
CA ALA A 168 10.41 12.58 -4.69
C ALA A 168 11.21 11.58 -3.82
N LEU A 169 11.93 12.07 -2.80
CA LEU A 169 12.65 11.22 -1.84
C LEU A 169 11.67 10.34 -1.05
N ALA A 170 10.61 10.92 -0.50
CA ALA A 170 9.58 10.20 0.24
C ALA A 170 8.87 9.13 -0.62
N PHE A 171 8.62 9.44 -1.89
CA PHE A 171 8.08 8.51 -2.88
C PHE A 171 9.01 7.32 -3.14
N LEU A 172 10.33 7.55 -3.26
CA LEU A 172 11.31 6.47 -3.40
C LEU A 172 11.35 5.56 -2.17
N ILE A 173 11.30 6.15 -0.97
CA ILE A 173 11.21 5.41 0.30
C ILE A 173 9.94 4.56 0.33
N TYR A 174 8.79 5.14 -0.04
CA TYR A 174 7.52 4.44 -0.15
C TYR A 174 7.60 3.24 -1.12
N ALA A 175 8.13 3.46 -2.33
CA ALA A 175 8.26 2.41 -3.36
C ALA A 175 9.23 1.30 -2.91
N LEU A 176 10.32 1.64 -2.22
CA LEU A 176 11.23 0.66 -1.62
C LEU A 176 10.51 -0.19 -0.56
N GLY A 177 9.71 0.42 0.31
CA GLY A 177 8.90 -0.29 1.30
C GLY A 177 7.96 -1.31 0.67
N ILE A 178 7.22 -0.91 -0.38
CA ILE A 178 6.37 -1.83 -1.14
C ILE A 178 7.20 -2.95 -1.77
N ALA A 179 8.34 -2.63 -2.38
CA ALA A 179 9.16 -3.63 -3.03
C ALA A 179 9.69 -4.70 -2.06
N LEU A 180 10.14 -4.30 -0.86
CA LEU A 180 10.55 -5.21 0.20
C LEU A 180 9.38 -6.09 0.67
N TRP A 181 8.21 -5.47 0.88
CA TRP A 181 7.00 -6.17 1.26
C TRP A 181 6.59 -7.21 0.20
N VAL A 182 6.49 -6.82 -1.07
CA VAL A 182 6.13 -7.74 -2.17
C VAL A 182 7.20 -8.83 -2.35
N LYS A 183 8.48 -8.49 -2.24
CA LYS A 183 9.60 -9.45 -2.34
C LYS A 183 9.54 -10.53 -1.25
N SER A 184 9.06 -10.20 -0.04
CA SER A 184 8.85 -11.21 1.01
C SER A 184 7.99 -12.38 0.54
N GLY A 185 7.06 -12.12 -0.40
CA GLY A 185 6.11 -13.11 -0.91
C GLY A 185 5.13 -13.62 0.14
N TRP A 186 5.06 -12.96 1.31
CA TRP A 186 4.22 -13.32 2.45
C TRP A 186 3.26 -12.18 2.76
N ILE A 187 2.03 -12.55 3.15
CA ILE A 187 1.02 -11.62 3.70
C ILE A 187 0.98 -10.32 2.88
N LEU A 188 0.65 -10.45 1.58
CA LEU A 188 0.71 -9.35 0.62
C LEU A 188 -0.20 -8.16 1.02
N GLY A 189 -1.24 -8.43 1.79
CA GLY A 189 -2.22 -7.43 2.20
C GLY A 189 -3.27 -7.19 1.13
N PRO A 190 -4.40 -6.56 1.49
CA PRO A 190 -5.59 -6.50 0.64
C PRO A 190 -5.31 -5.86 -0.73
N TYR A 191 -4.52 -4.79 -0.74
CA TYR A 191 -4.11 -4.07 -1.95
C TYR A 191 -3.28 -4.98 -2.90
N ASN A 192 -2.23 -5.63 -2.40
CA ASN A 192 -1.34 -6.39 -3.29
C ASN A 192 -2.00 -7.73 -3.67
N SER A 193 -2.82 -8.28 -2.77
CA SER A 193 -3.64 -9.45 -3.00
C SER A 193 -4.64 -9.22 -4.15
N ILE A 194 -5.39 -8.11 -4.16
CA ILE A 194 -6.31 -7.81 -5.26
C ILE A 194 -5.58 -7.66 -6.59
N CYS A 195 -4.41 -7.02 -6.61
CA CYS A 195 -3.59 -6.89 -7.82
C CYS A 195 -3.13 -8.25 -8.35
N GLN A 196 -2.65 -9.13 -7.48
CA GLN A 196 -2.21 -10.46 -7.88
C GLN A 196 -3.36 -11.33 -8.40
N GLU A 197 -4.53 -11.27 -7.75
CA GLU A 197 -5.71 -12.00 -8.21
C GLU A 197 -6.21 -11.45 -9.55
N PHE A 198 -6.19 -10.12 -9.74
CA PHE A 198 -6.52 -9.47 -11.01
C PHE A 198 -5.59 -9.92 -12.13
N ILE A 199 -4.27 -9.89 -11.90
CA ILE A 199 -3.26 -10.34 -12.85
C ILE A 199 -3.45 -11.83 -13.18
N THR A 200 -3.76 -12.65 -12.18
CA THR A 200 -4.00 -14.10 -12.37
C THR A 200 -5.25 -14.36 -13.22
N LEU A 201 -6.32 -13.58 -13.00
CA LEU A 201 -7.58 -13.69 -13.75
C LEU A 201 -7.45 -13.21 -15.18
N THR A 202 -6.75 -12.10 -15.39
CA THR A 202 -6.68 -11.39 -16.69
C THR A 202 -5.46 -11.76 -17.52
N LYS A 203 -4.44 -12.39 -16.92
CA LYS A 203 -3.15 -12.73 -17.54
C LYS A 203 -2.37 -11.52 -18.07
N ILE A 204 -2.63 -10.32 -17.55
CA ILE A 204 -1.93 -9.08 -17.91
C ILE A 204 -0.58 -9.01 -17.16
N GLN A 205 0.41 -8.31 -17.73
CA GLN A 205 1.70 -8.10 -17.05
C GLN A 205 1.54 -7.29 -15.74
N TYR A 206 2.42 -7.55 -14.76
CA TYR A 206 2.33 -6.96 -13.42
C TYR A 206 2.28 -5.43 -13.42
N GLY A 207 3.13 -4.77 -14.20
CA GLY A 207 3.19 -3.30 -14.27
C GLY A 207 1.86 -2.70 -14.75
N THR A 208 1.31 -3.22 -15.85
CA THR A 208 0.02 -2.75 -16.39
C THR A 208 -1.14 -3.10 -15.47
N GLY A 209 -1.17 -4.31 -14.90
CA GLY A 209 -2.20 -4.72 -13.95
C GLY A 209 -2.21 -3.82 -12.71
N ARG A 210 -1.03 -3.41 -12.24
CA ARG A 210 -0.88 -2.47 -11.13
C ARG A 210 -1.47 -1.10 -11.46
N ILE A 211 -1.14 -0.53 -12.63
CA ILE A 211 -1.69 0.76 -13.09
C ILE A 211 -3.22 0.71 -13.16
N ILE A 212 -3.79 -0.36 -13.72
CA ILE A 212 -5.25 -0.52 -13.80
C ILE A 212 -5.88 -0.54 -12.40
N MET A 213 -5.31 -1.32 -11.48
CA MET A 213 -5.81 -1.37 -10.11
C MET A 213 -5.66 -0.04 -9.37
N ASP A 214 -4.55 0.68 -9.60
CA ASP A 214 -4.33 2.01 -9.05
C ASP A 214 -5.37 3.02 -9.56
N LEU A 215 -5.71 2.98 -10.85
CA LEU A 215 -6.79 3.79 -11.42
C LEU A 215 -8.16 3.41 -10.85
N LEU A 216 -8.46 2.10 -10.70
CA LEU A 216 -9.71 1.63 -10.11
C LEU A 216 -9.85 2.01 -8.64
N MET A 217 -8.74 2.21 -7.92
CA MET A 217 -8.76 2.68 -6.53
C MET A 217 -8.91 4.21 -6.42
N ALA A 218 -8.42 4.97 -7.40
CA ALA A 218 -8.68 6.40 -7.51
C ALA A 218 -10.11 6.71 -7.98
N ALA A 219 -10.70 5.84 -8.82
CA ALA A 219 -11.99 6.10 -9.47
C ALA A 219 -13.14 6.41 -8.49
N PRO A 220 -13.33 5.68 -7.36
CA PRO A 220 -14.33 6.05 -6.36
C PRO A 220 -14.10 7.47 -5.81
N GLY A 221 -12.84 7.85 -5.54
CA GLY A 221 -12.50 9.21 -5.13
C GLY A 221 -12.88 10.25 -6.18
N LEU A 222 -12.56 10.00 -7.45
CA LEU A 222 -12.88 10.92 -8.55
C LEU A 222 -14.40 11.07 -8.75
N ILE A 223 -15.18 10.00 -8.59
CA ILE A 223 -16.64 10.03 -8.72
C ILE A 223 -17.26 10.79 -7.54
N LEU A 224 -16.83 10.46 -6.32
CA LEU A 224 -17.40 11.01 -5.09
C LEU A 224 -16.98 12.46 -4.82
N PHE A 225 -15.85 12.87 -5.38
CA PHE A 225 -15.33 14.23 -5.27
C PHE A 225 -16.34 15.31 -5.70
N TRP A 226 -17.11 15.07 -6.77
CA TRP A 226 -18.12 16.01 -7.26
C TRP A 226 -19.32 16.20 -6.33
N ILE A 227 -19.41 15.39 -5.27
CA ILE A 227 -20.50 15.40 -4.29
C ILE A 227 -20.05 16.05 -2.98
N ILE A 228 -18.76 16.38 -2.83
CA ILE A 228 -18.28 17.09 -1.64
C ILE A 228 -18.93 18.47 -1.58
N PRO A 229 -19.59 18.83 -0.47
CA PRO A 229 -20.12 20.17 -0.29
C PRO A 229 -18.99 21.19 -0.44
N SER A 230 -19.12 22.06 -1.45
CA SER A 230 -18.26 23.21 -1.63
C SER A 230 -18.61 24.23 -0.54
N GLY A 231 -17.93 24.13 0.60
CA GLY A 231 -17.86 25.23 1.57
C GLY A 231 -17.05 26.40 0.98
N ASP A 232 -16.18 27.01 1.78
CA ASP A 232 -15.34 28.14 1.34
C ASP A 232 -14.19 27.74 0.40
N VAL A 233 -13.85 26.44 0.34
CA VAL A 233 -12.82 25.90 -0.57
C VAL A 233 -13.48 25.50 -1.88
N SER A 234 -13.00 26.03 -3.01
CA SER A 234 -13.53 25.63 -4.31
C SER A 234 -13.26 24.15 -4.54
N THR A 235 -14.24 23.44 -5.11
CA THR A 235 -14.13 22.02 -5.47
C THR A 235 -12.86 21.78 -6.32
N MET A 236 -12.51 22.72 -7.21
CA MET A 236 -11.28 22.63 -8.01
C MET A 236 -10.00 22.73 -7.18
N ASP A 237 -9.95 23.60 -6.16
CA ASP A 237 -8.77 23.70 -5.28
C ASP A 237 -8.54 22.41 -4.50
N PHE A 238 -9.62 21.75 -4.06
CA PHE A 238 -9.51 20.41 -3.46
C PHE A 238 -8.91 19.39 -4.45
N LEU A 239 -9.40 19.38 -5.70
CA LEU A 239 -8.92 18.45 -6.71
C LEU A 239 -7.45 18.66 -7.02
N PHE A 240 -7.02 19.91 -7.28
CA PHE A 240 -5.62 20.16 -7.63
C PHE A 240 -4.65 19.98 -6.47
N THR A 241 -5.12 20.14 -5.23
CA THR A 241 -4.31 19.87 -4.04
C THR A 241 -4.16 18.37 -3.76
N ASN A 242 -5.20 17.57 -3.99
CA ASN A 242 -5.21 16.15 -3.60
C ASN A 242 -5.02 15.17 -4.78
N PHE A 243 -5.35 15.57 -6.01
CA PHE A 243 -5.19 14.85 -7.27
C PHE A 243 -4.31 15.66 -8.23
N SER A 244 -3.03 15.71 -7.90
CA SER A 244 -2.04 16.52 -8.62
C SER A 244 -1.14 15.67 -9.53
N ILE A 245 -0.13 16.30 -10.14
CA ILE A 245 0.95 15.61 -10.86
C ILE A 245 1.62 14.54 -9.98
N ALA A 246 1.74 14.76 -8.67
CA ALA A 246 2.29 13.76 -7.76
C ALA A 246 1.40 12.51 -7.65
N THR A 247 0.08 12.67 -7.65
CA THR A 247 -0.87 11.54 -7.70
C THR A 247 -0.75 10.79 -9.02
N MET A 248 -0.53 11.48 -10.14
CA MET A 248 -0.23 10.84 -11.41
C MET A 248 1.08 10.03 -11.36
N VAL A 249 2.11 10.54 -10.69
CA VAL A 249 3.36 9.79 -10.45
C VAL A 249 3.08 8.52 -9.63
N PHE A 250 2.23 8.58 -8.61
CA PHE A 250 1.81 7.36 -7.89
C PHE A 250 1.09 6.37 -8.81
N LEU A 251 0.10 6.83 -9.58
CA LEU A 251 -0.70 5.98 -10.47
C LEU A 251 0.14 5.27 -11.54
N PHE A 252 1.09 5.97 -12.16
CA PHE A 252 1.82 5.45 -13.32
C PHE A 252 3.23 4.96 -13.01
N CYS A 253 3.90 5.52 -12.01
CA CYS A 253 5.32 5.21 -11.74
C CYS A 253 5.51 4.20 -10.60
N THR A 254 4.58 4.06 -9.65
CA THR A 254 4.76 3.12 -8.52
C THR A 254 4.94 1.69 -9.00
N GLY A 255 4.07 1.18 -9.87
CA GLY A 255 4.16 -0.19 -10.39
C GLY A 255 5.48 -0.50 -11.11
N PRO A 256 5.87 0.28 -12.14
CA PRO A 256 7.15 0.11 -12.83
C PRO A 256 8.36 0.23 -11.90
N LEU A 257 8.39 1.23 -11.02
CA LEU A 257 9.51 1.44 -10.09
C LEU A 257 9.67 0.27 -9.12
N VAL A 258 8.57 -0.17 -8.49
CA VAL A 258 8.55 -1.34 -7.60
C VAL A 258 9.06 -2.59 -8.34
N ALA A 259 8.64 -2.80 -9.59
CA ALA A 259 9.11 -3.93 -10.38
C ALA A 259 10.63 -3.89 -10.63
N GLN A 260 11.22 -2.71 -10.86
CA GLN A 260 12.66 -2.56 -11.02
C GLN A 260 13.40 -2.79 -9.70
N ILE A 261 12.90 -2.25 -8.58
CA ILE A 261 13.49 -2.49 -7.26
C ILE A 261 13.45 -3.99 -6.92
N ILE A 262 12.34 -4.68 -7.19
CA ILE A 262 12.22 -6.13 -6.99
C ILE A 262 13.27 -6.90 -7.81
N LYS A 263 13.56 -6.50 -9.06
CA LYS A 263 14.62 -7.13 -9.86
C LYS A 263 15.99 -6.99 -9.19
N ILE A 264 16.29 -5.84 -8.60
CA ILE A 264 17.54 -5.61 -7.86
C ILE A 264 17.55 -6.47 -6.58
N LEU A 265 16.46 -6.46 -5.81
CA LEU A 265 16.31 -7.27 -4.60
C LEU A 265 16.40 -8.77 -4.88
N ASN A 266 15.95 -9.24 -6.05
CA ASN A 266 16.10 -10.64 -6.46
C ASN A 266 17.57 -11.02 -6.69
N LYS A 267 18.41 -10.10 -7.15
CA LYS A 267 19.86 -10.33 -7.28
C LYS A 267 20.56 -10.30 -5.93
N ALA A 268 20.13 -9.42 -5.01
CA ALA A 268 20.72 -9.28 -3.68
C ALA A 268 20.29 -10.41 -2.72
N VAL A 269 19.02 -10.82 -2.78
CA VAL A 269 18.43 -11.82 -1.90
C VAL A 269 17.86 -12.97 -2.74
N ASP A 270 18.70 -13.99 -2.90
CA ASP A 270 18.35 -15.24 -3.58
C ASP A 270 17.93 -16.30 -2.55
N TYR A 271 16.63 -16.63 -2.57
CA TYR A 271 16.07 -17.61 -1.64
C TYR A 271 16.56 -19.04 -1.92
N GLU A 272 16.93 -19.37 -3.15
CA GLU A 272 17.40 -20.73 -3.47
C GLU A 272 18.79 -20.96 -2.89
N LYS A 273 19.69 -19.98 -2.98
CA LYS A 273 21.00 -20.05 -2.32
C LYS A 273 20.89 -20.21 -0.80
N LEU A 274 19.89 -19.60 -0.18
CA LEU A 274 19.66 -19.70 1.26
C LEU A 274 19.13 -21.08 1.71
N LYS A 275 18.45 -21.82 0.82
CA LYS A 275 17.99 -23.20 1.09
C LYS A 275 19.14 -24.22 1.08
N VAL A 276 20.13 -24.03 0.21
CA VAL A 276 21.26 -24.99 0.06
C VAL A 276 22.13 -25.07 1.32
N ILE A 277 22.21 -23.99 2.10
CA ILE A 277 23.07 -23.92 3.29
C ILE A 277 22.46 -24.70 4.48
N SER A 278 21.15 -25.01 4.47
CA SER A 278 20.50 -25.77 5.56
C SER A 278 20.57 -27.29 5.39
N THR A 279 21.13 -27.78 4.28
CA THR A 279 21.28 -29.21 3.97
C THR A 279 22.64 -29.81 4.35
N ASN A 280 23.54 -29.03 4.96
CA ASN A 280 24.80 -29.48 5.57
C ASN A 280 24.70 -29.39 7.10
#